data_AF-A0A2N2A8T1-F1
#
_entry.id   AF-A0A2N2A8T1-F1
#
_cell.length_a   1.000
_cell.length_b   1.000
_cell.length_c   1.000
_cell.angle_alpha   90.00
_cell.angle_beta   90.00
_cell.angle_gamma   90.00
#
_symmetry.space_group_name_H-M   'P 1'
#
loop_
_entity.id
_entity.type
_entity.pdbx_description
1 polymer ?
#
loop_
_entity_poly.entity_id
_entity_poly.type
_entity_poly.pdbx_seq_one_letter_code
_entity_poly.pdbx_strand_id
1 'polypeptide(L)'
;MRKNLPLLALVVFVALVIGGYLGFTSLTKEKSPPAVGDVKVPPPKITGDDSSSNQQLNSQNGEKKVSPQIIEETNVPNADPKSGERIVWGEIKAVDVDKRILTIDQQMDDNSIEISPNVAVNKDAIIRTKAELISLIQVKAGDNVGIIITKERQARAVLVNY
;
A
#
# COMPACT_ATOMS: atom_id res chain seq x y z
N MET A 1 -51.63 -35.32 5.25
CA MET A 1 -50.16 -35.40 5.28
C MET A 1 -49.57 -34.20 4.56
N ARG A 2 -48.77 -33.35 5.25
CA ARG A 2 -47.79 -32.34 4.75
C ARG A 2 -47.60 -31.26 5.82
N LYS A 3 -46.67 -31.46 6.77
CA LYS A 3 -46.31 -30.45 7.79
C LYS A 3 -44.80 -30.15 7.89
N ASN A 4 -43.95 -30.73 7.03
CA ASN A 4 -42.48 -30.64 7.18
C ASN A 4 -41.79 -29.81 6.08
N LEU A 5 -42.56 -29.07 5.27
CA LEU A 5 -42.04 -28.29 4.16
C LEU A 5 -41.04 -27.18 4.55
N PRO A 6 -41.18 -26.45 5.69
CA PRO A 6 -40.22 -25.39 6.03
C PRO A 6 -38.87 -25.92 6.50
N LEU A 7 -38.80 -27.14 7.05
CA LEU A 7 -37.56 -27.73 7.54
C LEU A 7 -36.65 -28.17 6.38
N LEU A 8 -37.23 -28.73 5.31
CA LEU A 8 -36.48 -29.18 4.14
C LEU A 8 -35.80 -28.02 3.40
N ALA A 9 -36.51 -26.89 3.26
CA ALA A 9 -35.97 -25.70 2.62
C ALA A 9 -34.76 -25.13 3.38
N LEU A 10 -34.80 -25.17 4.71
CA LEU A 10 -33.71 -24.69 5.56
C LEU A 10 -32.45 -25.58 5.45
N VAL A 11 -32.61 -26.91 5.39
CA VAL A 11 -31.48 -27.84 5.21
C VAL A 11 -30.80 -27.65 3.84
N VAL A 12 -31.58 -27.43 2.78
CA VAL A 12 -31.02 -27.17 1.43
C VAL A 12 -30.25 -25.86 1.40
N PHE A 13 -30.74 -24.81 2.06
CA PHE A 13 -30.06 -23.51 2.10
C PHE A 13 -28.73 -23.59 2.86
N VAL A 14 -28.69 -24.28 4.00
CA VAL A 14 -27.46 -24.49 4.78
C VAL A 14 -26.43 -25.31 3.99
N ALA A 15 -26.86 -26.34 3.26
CA ALA A 15 -25.96 -27.14 2.42
C ALA A 15 -25.33 -26.34 1.27
N LEU A 16 -26.07 -25.42 0.64
CA LEU A 16 -25.55 -24.55 -0.42
C LEU A 16 -24.51 -23.53 0.10
N VAL A 17 -24.74 -22.95 1.27
CA VAL A 17 -23.81 -21.98 1.87
C VAL A 17 -22.50 -22.67 2.26
N ILE A 18 -22.56 -23.87 2.85
CA ILE A 18 -21.37 -24.63 3.25
C ILE A 18 -20.62 -25.18 2.02
N GLY A 19 -21.32 -25.73 1.04
CA GLY A 19 -20.73 -26.25 -0.20
C GLY A 19 -20.06 -25.16 -1.05
N GLY A 20 -20.69 -23.98 -1.14
CA GLY A 20 -20.11 -22.83 -1.84
C GLY A 20 -18.85 -22.28 -1.17
N TYR A 21 -18.79 -22.28 0.17
CA TYR A 21 -17.65 -21.76 0.91
C TYR A 21 -16.40 -22.66 0.78
N LEU A 22 -16.57 -23.99 0.75
CA LEU A 22 -15.46 -24.94 0.59
C LEU A 22 -14.95 -25.04 -0.86
N GLY A 23 -15.82 -24.86 -1.86
CA GLY A 23 -15.43 -24.94 -3.28
C GLY A 23 -14.56 -23.76 -3.76
N PHE A 24 -14.63 -22.61 -3.09
CA PHE A 24 -13.93 -21.40 -3.54
C PHE A 24 -12.42 -21.41 -3.21
N THR A 25 -12.00 -22.15 -2.18
CA THR A 25 -10.58 -22.16 -1.74
C THR A 25 -9.67 -23.08 -2.56
N SER A 26 -10.20 -23.87 -3.48
CA SER A 26 -9.42 -24.86 -4.26
C SER A 26 -8.90 -24.35 -5.62
N LEU A 27 -9.18 -23.09 -6.01
CA LEU A 27 -8.81 -22.54 -7.31
C LEU A 27 -7.56 -21.64 -7.32
N THR A 28 -6.86 -21.51 -6.20
CA THR A 28 -5.56 -20.81 -6.14
C THR A 28 -4.42 -21.83 -5.95
N LYS A 29 -4.20 -22.68 -6.95
CA LYS A 29 -2.95 -23.45 -7.08
C LYS A 29 -2.17 -22.97 -8.31
N GLU A 30 -1.04 -22.35 -8.00
CA GLU A 30 0.28 -22.55 -8.63
C GLU A 30 0.48 -22.10 -10.08
N LYS A 31 1.19 -20.98 -10.25
CA LYS A 31 2.15 -20.82 -11.34
C LYS A 31 3.56 -20.85 -10.73
N SER A 32 4.19 -22.01 -10.77
CA SER A 32 5.62 -22.16 -10.54
C SER A 32 6.39 -21.38 -11.62
N PRO A 33 7.48 -20.66 -11.31
CA PRO A 33 8.32 -20.02 -12.31
C PRO A 33 9.07 -21.07 -13.15
N PRO A 34 9.31 -20.82 -14.45
CA PRO A 34 10.09 -21.72 -15.29
C PRO A 34 11.56 -21.78 -14.86
N ALA A 35 12.15 -22.96 -14.99
CA ALA A 35 13.54 -23.26 -14.71
C ALA A 35 14.49 -22.34 -15.50
N VAL A 36 15.40 -21.67 -14.78
CA VAL A 36 16.48 -20.87 -15.36
C VAL A 36 17.52 -21.84 -15.92
N GLY A 37 17.61 -21.89 -17.24
CA GLY A 37 18.69 -22.60 -17.94
C GLY A 37 20.03 -21.90 -17.76
N ASP A 38 21.08 -22.70 -17.61
CA ASP A 38 22.47 -22.27 -17.49
C ASP A 38 22.94 -21.53 -18.75
N VAL A 39 22.87 -20.19 -18.74
CA VAL A 39 23.52 -19.37 -19.75
C VAL A 39 24.92 -19.02 -19.26
N LYS A 40 25.91 -19.71 -19.83
CA LYS A 40 27.34 -19.45 -19.69
C LYS A 40 27.69 -18.08 -20.28
N VAL A 41 27.75 -17.05 -19.45
CA VAL A 41 28.20 -15.71 -19.86
C VAL A 41 29.73 -15.69 -19.95
N PRO A 42 30.34 -15.32 -21.09
CA PRO A 42 31.79 -15.16 -21.19
C PRO A 42 32.28 -13.92 -20.43
N PRO A 43 33.52 -13.92 -19.90
CA PRO A 43 34.05 -12.82 -19.10
C PRO A 43 34.20 -11.53 -19.93
N PRO A 44 33.90 -10.34 -19.36
CA PRO A 44 34.07 -9.06 -20.03
C PRO A 44 35.54 -8.79 -20.32
N LYS A 45 35.82 -8.45 -21.58
CA LYS A 45 37.10 -8.00 -22.10
C LYS A 45 37.37 -6.58 -21.60
N ILE A 46 38.43 -6.40 -20.83
CA ILE A 46 38.90 -5.09 -20.38
C ILE A 46 39.69 -4.48 -21.55
N THR A 47 39.27 -3.29 -22.00
CA THR A 47 40.07 -2.42 -22.85
C THR A 47 40.03 -1.04 -22.21
N GLY A 48 41.19 -0.62 -21.72
CA GLY A 48 41.43 0.72 -21.21
C GLY A 48 41.71 1.70 -22.35
N ASP A 49 42.22 2.85 -21.93
CA ASP A 49 42.54 4.07 -22.68
C ASP A 49 41.36 5.08 -22.68
N ASP A 50 41.49 6.33 -22.25
CA ASP A 50 42.48 7.02 -21.44
C ASP A 50 41.91 8.43 -21.14
N SER A 51 42.38 9.04 -20.06
CA SER A 51 42.51 10.50 -19.84
C SER A 51 41.33 11.39 -19.38
N SER A 52 41.45 11.76 -18.09
CA SER A 52 41.45 13.13 -17.53
C SER A 52 40.08 13.84 -17.37
N SER A 53 39.68 14.40 -16.22
CA SER A 53 40.48 14.98 -15.13
C SER A 53 39.66 15.23 -13.84
N ASN A 54 40.41 15.23 -12.73
CA ASN A 54 40.14 15.78 -11.39
C ASN A 54 39.22 15.05 -10.43
N GLN A 55 39.88 14.15 -9.69
CA GLN A 55 39.59 13.86 -8.29
C GLN A 55 39.64 15.13 -7.45
N GLN A 56 38.60 15.35 -6.63
CA GLN A 56 38.84 15.72 -5.25
C GLN A 56 37.95 14.86 -4.35
N LEU A 57 38.62 13.89 -3.74
CA LEU A 57 38.13 13.05 -2.67
C LEU A 57 37.80 13.96 -1.48
N ASN A 58 36.59 13.87 -0.94
CA ASN A 58 36.43 14.02 0.50
C ASN A 58 35.36 13.04 0.98
N SER A 59 35.83 11.89 1.44
CA SER A 59 35.07 10.98 2.29
C SER A 59 34.80 11.70 3.61
N GLN A 60 33.55 12.06 3.86
CA GLN A 60 33.05 12.18 5.22
C GLN A 60 31.79 11.32 5.36
N ASN A 61 32.04 10.18 5.96
CA ASN A 61 31.14 9.39 6.79
C ASN A 61 30.19 10.28 7.59
N GLY A 62 28.89 9.95 7.59
CA GLY A 62 27.88 10.63 8.40
C GLY A 62 26.53 10.64 7.71
N GLU A 63 25.71 9.62 8.03
CA GLU A 63 24.24 9.62 7.93
C GLU A 63 23.66 10.39 6.74
N LYS A 64 23.27 9.66 5.68
CA LYS A 64 22.29 10.17 4.72
C LYS A 64 20.97 10.36 5.48
N LYS A 65 20.85 11.49 6.17
CA LYS A 65 19.64 11.98 6.79
C LYS A 65 18.67 12.16 5.62
N VAL A 66 17.84 11.15 5.40
CA VAL A 66 16.70 11.25 4.50
C VAL A 66 15.91 12.42 5.03
N SER A 67 16.04 13.56 4.37
CA SER A 67 15.36 14.78 4.74
C SER A 67 13.87 14.45 4.79
N PRO A 68 13.21 14.51 5.96
CA PRO A 68 11.77 14.37 6.00
C PRO A 68 11.23 15.49 5.12
N GLN A 69 10.55 15.16 4.02
CA GLN A 69 9.79 16.17 3.31
C GLN A 69 8.82 16.75 4.34
N ILE A 70 9.08 18.00 4.67
CA ILE A 70 8.56 18.70 5.81
C ILE A 70 7.03 18.83 5.65
N ILE A 71 6.26 18.08 6.45
CA ILE A 71 4.80 18.25 6.64
C ILE A 71 4.58 19.45 7.60
N GLU A 72 5.44 20.49 7.61
CA GLU A 72 5.29 21.64 8.53
C GLU A 72 4.12 22.55 8.13
N GLU A 73 3.76 22.61 6.84
CA GLU A 73 2.61 23.43 6.40
C GLU A 73 1.26 22.75 6.67
N THR A 74 1.29 21.52 7.17
CA THR A 74 0.14 20.61 7.15
C THR A 74 -0.46 20.42 8.54
N ASN A 75 0.15 20.97 9.60
CA ASN A 75 -0.34 20.85 10.99
C ASN A 75 -0.64 19.39 11.40
N VAL A 76 -0.10 18.43 10.64
CA VAL A 76 -0.19 16.99 10.85
C VAL A 76 1.20 16.57 11.30
N PRO A 77 1.33 15.92 12.47
CA PRO A 77 2.63 15.43 12.92
C PRO A 77 3.26 14.53 11.85
N ASN A 78 4.53 14.79 11.53
CA ASN A 78 5.34 13.94 10.63
C ASN A 78 5.19 12.46 11.01
N ALA A 79 5.26 11.57 10.02
CA ALA A 79 5.32 10.13 10.29
C ALA A 79 6.53 9.83 11.18
N ASP A 80 6.34 9.01 12.21
CA ASP A 80 7.43 8.54 13.08
C ASP A 80 7.78 7.06 12.78
N PRO A 81 8.88 6.80 12.06
CA PRO A 81 9.31 5.45 11.77
C PRO A 81 9.62 4.61 13.02
N LYS A 82 9.98 5.23 14.15
CA LYS A 82 10.32 4.51 15.38
C LYS A 82 9.10 3.93 16.08
N SER A 83 7.94 4.58 15.97
CA SER A 83 6.66 4.04 16.41
C SER A 83 6.01 3.09 15.40
N GLY A 84 6.68 2.84 14.27
CA GLY A 84 6.22 1.95 13.21
C GLY A 84 5.31 2.63 12.20
N GLU A 85 5.26 3.97 12.20
CA GLU A 85 4.50 4.72 11.21
C GLU A 85 5.27 4.90 9.92
N ARG A 86 4.52 5.00 8.82
CA ARG A 86 5.09 5.16 7.48
C ARG A 86 4.22 6.09 6.66
N ILE A 87 4.85 6.83 5.77
CA ILE A 87 4.13 7.59 4.74
C ILE A 87 4.06 6.77 3.46
N VAL A 88 2.89 6.75 2.84
CA VAL A 88 2.62 6.08 1.58
C VAL A 88 1.95 7.06 0.63
N TRP A 89 2.43 7.09 -0.61
CA TRP A 89 1.87 7.93 -1.66
C TRP A 89 1.10 7.08 -2.66
N GLY A 90 0.03 7.62 -3.23
CA GLY A 90 -0.80 6.88 -4.16
C GLY A 90 -1.96 7.69 -4.71
N GLU A 91 -2.77 7.02 -5.52
CA GLU A 91 -4.03 7.55 -6.04
C GLU A 91 -5.20 6.78 -5.43
N ILE A 92 -6.28 7.48 -5.08
CA ILE A 92 -7.49 6.82 -4.57
C ILE A 92 -8.25 6.18 -5.73
N LYS A 93 -8.52 4.89 -5.64
CA LYS A 93 -9.37 4.15 -6.60
C LYS A 93 -10.81 4.03 -6.13
N ALA A 94 -11.04 3.92 -4.82
CA ALA A 94 -12.39 3.88 -4.27
C ALA A 94 -12.42 4.39 -2.82
N VAL A 95 -13.60 4.85 -2.38
CA VAL A 95 -13.86 5.32 -1.02
C VAL A 95 -15.13 4.62 -0.51
N ASP A 96 -14.99 3.81 0.54
CA ASP A 96 -16.12 3.25 1.30
C ASP A 96 -16.26 4.08 2.58
N VAL A 97 -17.17 5.06 2.55
CA VAL A 97 -17.36 6.02 3.66
C VAL A 97 -17.92 5.32 4.90
N ASP A 98 -18.81 4.35 4.72
CA ASP A 98 -19.47 3.63 5.81
C ASP A 98 -18.49 2.77 6.60
N LYS A 99 -17.60 2.06 5.89
CA LYS A 99 -16.54 1.26 6.51
C LYS A 99 -15.28 2.07 6.82
N ARG A 100 -15.22 3.33 6.39
CA ARG A 100 -14.03 4.20 6.42
C ARG A 100 -12.82 3.52 5.79
N ILE A 101 -12.96 2.99 4.60
CA ILE A 101 -11.87 2.34 3.86
C ILE A 101 -11.56 3.15 2.60
N LEU A 102 -10.27 3.43 2.40
CA LEU A 102 -9.73 3.96 1.15
C LEU A 102 -9.08 2.83 0.38
N THR A 103 -9.51 2.60 -0.84
CA THR A 103 -8.78 1.74 -1.78
C THR A 103 -7.81 2.61 -2.55
N ILE A 104 -6.51 2.35 -2.41
CA ILE A 104 -5.46 3.13 -3.05
C ILE A 104 -4.66 2.27 -4.03
N ASP A 105 -4.16 2.93 -5.06
CA ASP A 105 -3.12 2.45 -5.94
C ASP A 105 -1.82 3.13 -5.53
N GLN A 106 -0.93 2.36 -4.91
CA GLN A 106 0.29 2.87 -4.30
C GLN A 106 1.31 3.22 -5.38
N GLN A 107 1.88 4.42 -5.29
CA GLN A 107 3.06 4.77 -6.06
C GLN A 107 4.29 4.16 -5.36
N MET A 108 4.96 3.25 -6.08
CA MET A 108 6.12 2.54 -5.57
C MET A 108 7.41 3.23 -6.03
N ASP A 109 8.31 3.47 -5.10
CA ASP A 109 9.72 3.82 -5.35
C ASP A 109 10.67 2.76 -4.75
N ASP A 110 11.97 2.94 -4.94
CA ASP A 110 13.00 2.01 -4.45
C ASP A 110 13.02 1.85 -2.91
N ASN A 111 12.39 2.78 -2.17
CA ASN A 111 12.33 2.76 -0.71
C ASN A 111 10.94 2.41 -0.18
N SER A 112 9.98 2.16 -1.07
CA SER A 112 8.59 1.92 -0.72
C SER A 112 8.38 0.48 -0.29
N ILE A 113 7.53 0.30 0.72
CA ILE A 113 7.05 -1.02 1.11
C ILE A 113 5.61 -1.13 0.64
N GLU A 114 5.30 -2.25 0.00
CA GLU A 114 3.94 -2.56 -0.44
C GLU A 114 3.01 -2.67 0.77
N ILE A 115 1.88 -1.98 0.71
CA ILE A 115 0.82 -2.06 1.71
C ILE A 115 -0.42 -2.74 1.14
N SER A 116 -1.38 -3.04 2.01
CA SER A 116 -2.70 -3.45 1.52
C SER A 116 -3.33 -2.30 0.73
N PRO A 117 -3.90 -2.55 -0.46
CA PRO A 117 -4.58 -1.52 -1.23
C PRO A 117 -5.79 -0.96 -0.47
N ASN A 118 -6.39 -1.73 0.45
CA ASN A 118 -7.49 -1.28 1.29
C ASN A 118 -6.97 -0.78 2.63
N VAL A 119 -6.93 0.54 2.79
CA VAL A 119 -6.45 1.21 4.00
C VAL A 119 -7.65 1.67 4.83
N ALA A 120 -7.76 1.14 6.05
CA ALA A 120 -8.75 1.61 7.01
C ALA A 120 -8.35 2.98 7.55
N VAL A 121 -9.28 3.93 7.55
CA VAL A 121 -9.09 5.29 8.04
C VAL A 121 -9.54 5.37 9.49
N ASN A 122 -8.61 5.68 10.39
CA ASN A 122 -8.89 5.84 11.81
C ASN A 122 -10.01 6.88 12.01
N LYS A 123 -10.83 6.70 13.05
CA LYS A 123 -11.90 7.66 13.39
C LYS A 123 -11.33 9.04 13.70
N ASP A 124 -10.16 9.06 14.34
CA ASP A 124 -9.45 10.28 14.72
C ASP A 124 -8.46 10.75 13.64
N ALA A 125 -8.56 10.21 12.42
CA ALA A 125 -7.66 10.55 11.34
C ALA A 125 -7.85 12.01 10.89
N ILE A 126 -6.74 12.71 10.70
CA ILE A 126 -6.74 14.07 10.15
C ILE A 126 -6.73 13.97 8.62
N ILE A 127 -7.81 14.41 7.98
CA ILE A 127 -7.94 14.40 6.51
C ILE A 127 -7.94 15.86 6.04
N ARG A 128 -7.01 16.24 5.17
CA ARG A 128 -6.91 17.64 4.73
C ARG A 128 -6.39 17.79 3.32
N THR A 129 -6.74 18.92 2.72
CA THR A 129 -6.09 19.45 1.52
C THR A 129 -5.09 20.54 1.92
N LYS A 130 -4.35 21.08 0.95
CA LYS A 130 -3.50 22.28 1.17
C LYS A 130 -4.27 23.42 1.82
N ALA A 131 -5.52 23.62 1.42
CA ALA A 131 -6.34 24.75 1.87
C ALA A 131 -6.99 24.53 3.24
N GLU A 132 -7.53 23.34 3.51
CA GLU A 132 -8.40 23.16 4.68
C GLU A 132 -8.50 21.70 5.17
N LEU A 133 -9.00 21.54 6.39
CA LEU A 133 -9.39 20.25 6.96
C LEU A 133 -10.71 19.80 6.31
N ILE A 134 -10.73 18.58 5.77
CA ILE A 134 -11.90 18.01 5.11
C ILE A 134 -12.35 16.72 5.82
N SER A 135 -13.54 16.26 5.47
CA SER A 135 -14.07 14.97 5.92
C SER A 135 -13.86 13.88 4.87
N LEU A 136 -13.85 12.61 5.28
CA LEU A 136 -13.68 11.46 4.37
C LEU A 136 -14.67 11.46 3.18
N ILE A 137 -15.90 11.93 3.38
CA ILE A 137 -16.93 12.01 2.32
C ILE A 137 -16.57 13.00 1.18
N GLN A 138 -15.64 13.91 1.43
CA GLN A 138 -15.18 14.87 0.42
C GLN A 138 -14.07 14.31 -0.46
N VAL A 139 -13.44 13.22 -0.01
CA VAL A 139 -12.37 12.52 -0.74
C VAL A 139 -12.99 11.71 -1.88
N LYS A 140 -12.37 11.76 -3.06
CA LYS A 140 -12.91 11.15 -4.28
C LYS A 140 -11.90 10.20 -4.92
N ALA A 141 -12.42 9.27 -5.72
CA ALA A 141 -11.57 8.48 -6.61
C ALA A 141 -10.89 9.41 -7.64
N GLY A 142 -9.62 9.15 -7.92
CA GLY A 142 -8.74 9.96 -8.74
C GLY A 142 -7.91 10.99 -7.97
N ASP A 143 -8.19 11.20 -6.68
CA ASP A 143 -7.37 12.11 -5.85
C ASP A 143 -5.98 11.51 -5.58
N ASN A 144 -4.94 12.33 -5.70
CA ASN A 144 -3.59 11.96 -5.27
C ASN A 144 -3.47 12.16 -3.76
N VAL A 145 -2.94 11.17 -3.06
CA VAL A 145 -2.88 11.19 -1.61
C VAL A 145 -1.54 10.77 -1.03
N GLY A 146 -1.15 11.45 0.04
CA GLY A 146 -0.15 11.00 1.00
C GLY A 146 -0.84 10.51 2.26
N ILE A 147 -0.59 9.27 2.67
CA ILE A 147 -1.23 8.63 3.82
C ILE A 147 -0.18 8.30 4.86
N ILE A 148 -0.39 8.72 6.09
CA ILE A 148 0.41 8.26 7.23
C ILE A 148 -0.29 7.06 7.86
N ILE A 149 0.35 5.90 7.73
CA ILE A 149 -0.14 4.61 8.21
C ILE A 149 0.55 4.26 9.51
N THR A 150 -0.22 3.87 10.52
CA THR A 150 0.29 3.43 11.83
C THR A 150 0.74 1.98 11.79
N LYS A 151 1.40 1.51 12.86
CA LYS A 151 1.79 0.09 13.00
C LYS A 151 0.60 -0.88 12.93
N GLU A 152 -0.60 -0.43 13.28
CA GLU A 152 -1.86 -1.17 13.16
C GLU A 152 -2.42 -1.21 11.73
N ARG A 153 -1.70 -0.66 10.74
CA ARG A 153 -2.11 -0.55 9.33
C ARG A 153 -3.36 0.30 9.11
N GLN A 154 -3.56 1.31 9.95
CA GLN A 154 -4.64 2.29 9.81
C GLN A 154 -4.08 3.66 9.44
N ALA A 155 -4.78 4.41 8.60
CA ALA A 155 -4.43 5.79 8.30
C ALA A 155 -4.78 6.67 9.50
N ARG A 156 -3.77 7.36 10.06
CA ARG A 156 -3.98 8.45 11.03
C ARG A 156 -4.01 9.83 10.37
N ALA A 157 -3.51 9.94 9.15
CA ALA A 157 -3.62 11.17 8.38
C ALA A 157 -3.72 10.85 6.89
N VAL A 158 -4.50 11.67 6.18
CA VAL A 158 -4.68 11.60 4.74
C VAL A 158 -4.53 13.01 4.18
N LEU A 159 -3.48 13.20 3.37
CA LEU A 159 -3.12 14.45 2.72
C LEU A 159 -3.60 14.37 1.27
N VAL A 160 -4.60 15.16 0.91
CA VAL A 160 -5.27 15.10 -0.39
C VAL A 160 -4.77 16.21 -1.31
N ASN A 161 -4.31 15.83 -2.51
CA ASN A 161 -3.80 16.67 -3.58
C ASN A 161 -2.68 17.63 -3.12
N TYR A 162 -1.65 17.04 -2.49
CA TYR A 162 -0.44 17.73 -2.00
C TYR A 162 0.68 17.80 -3.04
#